data_AF-A0A650ATE4-F1
#
_entry.id   AF-A0A650ATE4-F1
#
_cell.length_a   1.000
_cell.length_b   1.000
_cell.length_c   1.000
_cell.angle_alpha   90.00
_cell.angle_beta   90.00
_cell.angle_gamma   90.00
#
_symmetry.space_group_name_H-M   'P 1'
#
loop_
_entity.id
_entity.type
_entity.pdbx_description
1 polymer ?
#
loop_
_entity_poly.entity_id
_entity_poly.type
_entity_poly.pdbx_seq_one_letter_code
_entity_poly.pdbx_strand_id
1 'polypeptide(L)' 'LDEMRKKSLKEGKTTTGEGLDWGVLFGFGPGLTIETVVIHSVGTDSN' A
#
# COMPACT_ATOMS: atom_id res chain seq x y z
N LEU A 1 2.75 -1.54 5.49
CA LEU A 1 2.76 -1.87 4.04
C LEU A 1 3.11 -3.33 3.77
N ASP A 2 3.95 -3.97 4.58
CA ASP A 2 4.35 -5.38 4.38
C ASP A 2 3.15 -6.35 4.43
N GLU A 3 2.26 -6.19 5.42
CA GLU A 3 1.04 -6.99 5.52
C GLU A 3 0.09 -6.80 4.32
N MET A 4 -0.02 -5.57 3.79
CA MET A 4 -0.78 -5.29 2.58
C MET A 4 -0.20 -6.04 1.37
N ARG A 5 1.13 -6.08 1.25
CA ARG A 5 1.84 -6.85 0.22
C ARG A 5 1.57 -8.34 0.34
N LYS A 6 1.76 -8.92 1.53
CA LYS A 6 1.54 -10.35 1.80
C LYS A 6 0.10 -10.77 1.53
N LYS A 7 -0.86 -9.96 1.97
CA LYS A 7 -2.29 -10.19 1.72
C LYS A 7 -2.59 -10.12 0.22
N SER A 8 -2.08 -9.11 -0.49
CA SER A 8 -2.27 -8.96 -1.94
C SER A 8 -1.77 -10.18 -2.71
N LEU A 9 -0.59 -10.70 -2.34
CA LEU A 9 -0.04 -11.93 -2.91
C LEU A 9 -0.90 -13.16 -2.58
N LYS A 10 -1.30 -13.33 -1.30
CA LYS A 10 -2.16 -14.44 -0.86
C LYS A 10 -3.51 -14.47 -1.59
N GLU A 11 -4.07 -13.31 -1.89
CA GLU A 11 -5.35 -13.15 -2.58
C GLU A 11 -5.23 -13.10 -4.10
N GLY A 12 -4.02 -13.24 -4.67
CA GLY A 12 -3.80 -13.19 -6.12
C GLY A 12 -4.20 -11.85 -6.76
N LYS A 13 -4.08 -10.75 -6.01
CA LYS A 13 -4.31 -9.40 -6.55
C LYS A 13 -3.23 -9.05 -7.56
N THR A 14 -3.55 -8.14 -8.48
CA THR A 14 -2.67 -7.70 -9.58
C THR A 14 -1.58 -6.71 -9.16
N THR A 15 -1.73 -6.06 -8.01
CA THR A 15 -0.77 -5.09 -7.48
C THR A 15 -0.53 -5.30 -6.00
N THR A 16 0.59 -4.76 -5.51
CA THR A 16 0.96 -4.78 -4.09
C THR A 16 0.05 -3.94 -3.20
N GLY A 17 -0.81 -3.10 -3.79
CA GLY A 17 -1.80 -2.25 -3.12
C GLY A 17 -3.21 -2.82 -3.23
N GLU A 18 -3.37 -4.11 -2.97
CA GLU A 18 -4.65 -4.81 -2.98
C GLU A 18 -5.38 -4.79 -4.35
N GLY A 19 -4.62 -4.64 -5.44
CA GLY A 19 -5.15 -4.52 -6.81
C GLY A 19 -5.42 -3.09 -7.26
N LEU A 20 -5.07 -2.09 -6.44
CA LEU A 20 -5.13 -0.66 -6.79
C LEU A 20 -3.75 -0.12 -7.14
N ASP A 21 -3.71 0.87 -8.04
CA ASP A 21 -2.45 1.49 -8.49
C ASP A 21 -1.95 2.59 -7.54
N TRP A 22 -2.86 3.26 -6.84
CA TRP A 22 -2.53 4.41 -5.99
C TRP A 22 -3.12 4.25 -4.60
N GLY A 23 -2.38 4.73 -3.60
CA GLY A 23 -2.82 4.81 -2.21
C GLY A 23 -2.29 6.06 -1.52
N VAL A 24 -2.81 6.32 -0.32
CA VAL A 24 -2.34 7.39 0.56
C VAL A 24 -1.93 6.77 1.89
N LEU A 25 -0.77 7.17 2.39
CA LEU A 25 -0.30 6.83 3.73
C LEU A 25 -0.32 8.09 4.60
N PHE A 26 -0.94 7.97 5.77
CA PHE A 26 -0.98 9.02 6.79
C PHE A 26 -0.06 8.66 7.97
N GLY A 27 0.87 9.53 8.28
CA GLY A 27 1.67 9.51 9.51
C GLY A 27 1.15 10.55 10.49
N PHE A 28 0.91 10.15 11.74
CA PHE A 28 0.47 11.06 12.81
C PHE A 28 1.59 11.24 13.83
N GLY A 29 2.05 12.47 14.02
CA GLY A 29 3.11 12.83 14.96
C GLY A 29 2.57 13.50 16.24
N PRO A 30 3.36 13.57 17.32
CA PRO A 30 2.97 14.29 18.53
C PRO A 30 2.76 15.79 18.23
N GLY A 31 1.53 16.28 18.48
CA GLY A 31 1.10 17.65 18.14
C GLY A 31 -0.09 17.66 17.17
N LEU A 32 -0.05 18.55 16.18
CA LEU A 32 -1.07 18.68 15.11
C LEU A 32 -0.44 18.44 13.71
N THR A 33 0.49 17.50 13.59
CA THR A 33 1.17 17.22 12.31
C THR A 33 0.64 15.93 11.69
N ILE A 34 0.23 16.04 10.43
CA ILE A 34 -0.13 14.92 9.56
C ILE A 34 0.85 14.90 8.40
N GLU A 35 1.57 13.79 8.25
CA GLU A 35 2.39 13.53 7.07
C GLU A 35 1.57 12.70 6.08
N THR A 36 1.37 13.23 4.87
CA THR A 36 0.60 12.56 3.82
C THR A 36 1.53 12.19 2.68
N VAL A 37 1.65 10.89 2.39
CA VAL A 37 2.46 10.38 1.28
C VAL A 37 1.56 9.69 0.27
N VAL A 38 1.66 10.09 -1.01
CA VAL A 38 1.05 9.36 -2.13
C VAL A 38 1.98 8.21 -2.51
N ILE A 39 1.43 7.01 -2.59
CA ILE A 39 2.18 5.80 -2.95
C ILE A 39 1.62 5.20 -4.24
N HIS A 40 2.53 4.77 -5.11
CA HIS A 40 2.21 4.00 -6.30
C HIS A 40 2.52 2.52 -6.04
N SER A 41 1.55 1.66 -6.36
CA SER A 41 1.70 0.22 -6.25
C SER A 41 2.59 -0.34 -7.35
N VAL A 42 3.11 -1.54 -7.11
CA VAL A 42 3.86 -2.30 -8.12
C VAL A 42 3.05 -3.54 -8.47
N GLY A 43 3.20 -4.06 -9.69
CA GLY A 43 2.65 -5.36 -10.06
C GLY A 43 3.12 -6.46 -9.12
N THR A 44 2.22 -7.36 -8.78
CA THR A 44 2.57 -8.63 -8.14
C THR A 44 2.94 -9.61 -9.24
N ASP A 45 4.13 -10.23 -9.16
CA ASP A 45 4.49 -11.33 -10.05
C ASP A 45 3.66 -12.57 -9.67
N SER A 46 2.41 -12.60 -10.10
CA SER A 46 1.56 -13.79 -10.04
C SER A 46 1.91 -14.67 -11.22
N ASN A 47 2.84 -15.61 -11.00
CA ASN A 47 3.10 -16.72 -11.92
C ASN A 47 1.99 -17.78 -11.80
#